data_AF-A0A2P2JB77-F1
#
_entry.id   AF-A0A2P2JB77-F1
#
_cell.length_a   1.000
_cell.length_b   1.000
_cell.length_c   1.000
_cell.angle_alpha   90.00
_cell.angle_beta   90.00
_cell.angle_gamma   90.00
#
_symmetry.space_group_name_H-M   'P 1'
#
loop_
_entity.id
_entity.type
_entity.pdbx_description
1 polymer ?
#
loop_
_entity_poly.entity_id
_entity_poly.type
_entity_poly.pdbx_seq_one_letter_code
_entity_poly.pdbx_strand_id
1 'polypeptide(L)'
;MAASPGSSQTRRTTRSTASKADEDSSFSYFEKTVSLYDWWLIRADEDFQGKRLAVAGVSSKEQRPMRVFRSAPIAKVLDVFTLVTSDGIAVILQGLMNKTRTLENGFPLEVYRVSFIVSFN
;
A
#
# COMPACT_ATOMS: atom_id res chain seq x y z
N MET A 1 16.97 50.38 -25.84
CA MET A 1 17.10 49.78 -24.49
C MET A 1 18.03 48.58 -24.59
N ALA A 2 18.82 48.35 -23.54
CA ALA A 2 20.22 47.92 -23.56
C ALA A 2 20.52 46.41 -23.72
N ALA A 3 21.82 46.14 -23.90
CA ALA A 3 22.50 44.85 -23.98
C ALA A 3 22.62 44.07 -22.65
N SER A 4 23.07 42.81 -22.76
CA SER A 4 23.35 41.71 -21.79
C SER A 4 24.29 42.06 -20.60
N PRO A 5 24.92 41.12 -19.82
CA PRO A 5 24.76 39.68 -19.51
C PRO A 5 24.92 39.36 -17.97
N GLY A 6 25.04 38.07 -17.58
CA GLY A 6 25.78 37.64 -16.37
C GLY A 6 25.07 36.53 -15.57
N SER A 7 25.71 35.59 -14.86
CA SER A 7 27.09 35.12 -14.76
C SER A 7 27.05 33.85 -13.91
N SER A 8 27.96 32.92 -14.18
CA SER A 8 28.23 31.66 -13.50
C SER A 8 28.74 31.83 -12.05
N GLN A 9 28.41 30.91 -11.12
CA GLN A 9 29.34 30.27 -10.14
C GLN A 9 28.57 29.34 -9.19
N THR A 10 28.80 28.03 -9.22
CA THR A 10 29.83 27.27 -8.47
C THR A 10 29.40 26.87 -7.06
N ARG A 11 29.09 25.56 -6.95
CA ARG A 11 29.63 24.60 -5.99
C ARG A 11 29.97 25.15 -4.60
N ARG A 12 29.19 24.75 -3.59
CA ARG A 12 29.70 24.61 -2.22
C ARG A 12 29.51 23.17 -1.75
N THR A 13 30.62 22.43 -1.86
CA THR A 13 30.91 21.27 -1.04
C THR A 13 30.99 21.74 0.41
N THR A 14 30.16 21.19 1.29
CA THR A 14 30.47 21.17 2.73
C THR A 14 30.63 19.72 3.15
N ARG A 15 31.90 19.34 3.26
CA ARG A 15 32.38 18.17 3.98
C ARG A 15 32.41 18.54 5.48
N SER A 16 32.00 17.59 6.33
CA SER A 16 32.21 17.45 7.80
C SER A 16 30.89 16.91 8.38
N THR A 17 30.79 15.89 9.21
CA THR A 17 31.74 15.12 10.04
C THR A 17 30.94 13.92 10.57
N ALA A 18 31.58 12.76 10.74
CA ALA A 18 30.94 11.56 11.27
C ALA A 18 30.84 11.59 12.80
N SER A 19 29.66 11.26 13.34
CA SER A 19 29.51 10.56 14.63
C SER A 19 28.12 9.94 14.71
N LYS A 20 28.09 8.62 14.89
CA LYS A 20 26.89 7.82 15.14
C LYS A 20 26.27 8.19 16.49
N ALA A 21 24.98 8.45 16.49
CA ALA A 21 24.06 8.14 17.59
C ALA A 21 22.66 8.11 16.99
N ASP A 22 21.86 7.17 17.48
CA ASP A 22 20.60 6.67 16.96
C ASP A 22 19.53 7.77 16.82
N GLU A 23 19.48 8.38 15.64
CA GLU A 23 18.30 9.14 15.22
C GLU A 23 17.27 8.10 14.79
N ASP A 24 16.31 7.81 15.67
CA ASP A 24 14.99 7.30 15.29
C ASP A 24 14.39 8.31 14.31
N SER A 25 14.80 8.17 13.06
CA SER A 25 14.39 9.04 11.99
C SER A 25 12.98 8.61 11.64
N SER A 26 12.04 9.11 12.47
CA SER A 26 10.61 8.97 12.31
C SER A 26 10.21 9.77 11.08
N PHE A 27 10.51 9.21 9.91
CA PHE A 27 10.08 9.75 8.63
C PHE A 27 8.60 9.45 8.49
N SER A 28 7.78 10.49 8.58
CA SER A 28 6.40 10.43 8.08
C SER A 28 6.44 10.67 6.58
N TYR A 29 6.54 9.59 5.81
CA TYR A 29 6.27 9.66 4.38
C TYR A 29 4.77 9.49 4.17
N PHE A 30 4.22 10.26 3.23
CA PHE A 30 2.83 10.10 2.84
C PHE A 30 2.73 8.84 1.97
N GLU A 31 2.44 7.69 2.57
CA GLU A 31 2.06 6.50 1.79
C GLU A 31 0.75 6.78 1.06
N LYS A 32 0.66 6.29 -0.18
CA LYS A 32 -0.60 6.32 -0.91
C LYS A 32 -1.55 5.36 -0.20
N THR A 33 -2.64 5.90 0.33
CA THR A 33 -3.63 5.12 1.09
C THR A 33 -4.93 4.96 0.34
N VAL A 34 -5.52 3.75 0.38
CA VAL A 34 -6.83 3.43 -0.20
C VAL A 34 -7.70 2.77 0.86
N SER A 35 -8.88 3.33 1.13
CA SER A 35 -9.88 2.70 2.00
C SER A 35 -10.92 1.94 1.17
N LEU A 36 -11.24 0.70 1.54
CA LEU A 36 -12.21 -0.16 0.82
C LEU A 36 -13.35 -0.57 1.76
N TYR A 37 -14.59 -0.25 1.40
CA TYR A 37 -15.80 -0.58 2.20
C TYR A 37 -16.42 -1.94 1.88
N ASP A 38 -16.30 -2.37 0.63
CA ASP A 38 -16.69 -3.69 0.16
C ASP A 38 -15.45 -4.30 -0.48
N TRP A 39 -14.87 -5.30 0.18
CA TRP A 39 -13.54 -5.82 -0.14
C TRP A 39 -13.52 -7.35 -0.13
N TRP A 40 -12.67 -7.96 -0.96
CA TRP A 40 -12.51 -9.41 -1.08
C TRP A 40 -11.09 -9.79 -1.51
N LEU A 41 -10.74 -11.05 -1.32
CA LEU A 41 -9.42 -11.56 -1.71
C LEU A 41 -9.39 -11.89 -3.19
N ILE A 42 -8.26 -11.59 -3.82
CA ILE A 42 -7.94 -11.95 -5.20
C ILE A 42 -6.55 -12.59 -5.25
N ARG A 43 -6.26 -13.28 -6.36
CA ARG A 43 -4.87 -13.61 -6.73
C ARG A 43 -4.35 -12.50 -7.65
N ALA A 44 -3.18 -11.98 -7.34
CA ALA A 44 -2.45 -11.07 -8.20
C ALA A 44 -1.87 -11.81 -9.41
N ASP A 45 -1.76 -11.09 -10.52
CA ASP A 45 -1.18 -11.63 -11.76
C ASP A 45 0.32 -11.89 -11.58
N GLU A 46 1.02 -10.90 -11.02
CA GLU A 46 2.43 -10.99 -10.67
C GLU A 46 2.64 -11.58 -9.26
N ASP A 47 3.76 -12.26 -9.06
CA ASP A 47 4.20 -12.69 -7.73
C ASP A 47 5.13 -11.67 -7.06
N PHE A 48 5.10 -11.66 -5.73
CA PHE A 48 6.04 -10.92 -4.91
C PHE A 48 6.57 -11.85 -3.83
N GLN A 49 7.84 -12.25 -3.93
CA GLN A 49 8.48 -13.18 -3.00
C GLN A 49 7.72 -14.52 -2.92
N GLY A 50 7.20 -15.02 -4.06
CA GLY A 50 6.38 -16.23 -4.11
C GLY A 50 4.97 -16.08 -3.55
N LYS A 51 4.56 -14.87 -3.12
CA LYS A 51 3.20 -14.56 -2.65
C LYS A 51 2.40 -13.91 -3.77
N ARG A 52 1.14 -14.33 -3.92
CA ARG A 52 0.19 -13.79 -4.89
C ARG A 52 -1.13 -13.35 -4.26
N LEU A 53 -1.25 -13.40 -2.93
CA LEU A 53 -2.45 -12.95 -2.24
C LEU A 53 -2.56 -11.43 -2.37
N ALA A 54 -3.70 -10.93 -2.83
CA ALA A 54 -3.98 -9.51 -3.00
C ALA A 54 -5.43 -9.20 -2.59
N VAL A 55 -5.78 -7.91 -2.54
CA VAL A 55 -7.12 -7.44 -2.19
C VAL A 55 -7.71 -6.63 -3.33
N ALA A 56 -8.99 -6.83 -3.58
CA ALA A 56 -9.80 -5.96 -4.41
C ALA A 56 -10.96 -5.39 -3.61
N GLY A 57 -11.49 -4.26 -4.06
CA GLY A 57 -12.64 -3.67 -3.40
C GLY A 57 -13.07 -2.34 -3.98
N VAL A 58 -13.97 -1.67 -3.27
CA VAL A 58 -14.54 -0.38 -3.68
C VAL A 58 -14.35 0.68 -2.59
N SER A 59 -13.95 1.89 -2.99
CA SER A 59 -13.48 2.95 -2.09
C SER A 59 -14.46 4.06 -1.69
N SER A 60 -15.73 4.05 -2.13
CA SER A 60 -16.75 5.01 -1.64
C SER A 60 -18.17 4.53 -1.90
N LYS A 61 -19.13 5.05 -1.12
CA LYS A 61 -20.58 4.87 -1.28
C LYS A 61 -21.22 5.89 -2.24
N GLU A 62 -20.50 6.94 -2.63
CA GLU A 62 -21.10 8.11 -3.30
C GLU A 62 -21.00 8.04 -4.82
N GLN A 63 -22.00 8.60 -5.52
CA GLN A 63 -22.39 8.43 -6.93
C GLN A 63 -21.32 8.74 -8.00
N ARG A 64 -20.17 8.11 -7.93
CA ARG A 64 -19.18 8.03 -9.00
C ARG A 64 -19.22 6.62 -9.57
N PRO A 65 -18.86 6.42 -10.85
CA PRO A 65 -18.74 5.09 -11.41
C PRO A 65 -17.83 4.24 -10.52
N MET A 66 -18.44 3.19 -9.95
CA MET A 66 -17.88 2.36 -8.90
C MET A 66 -16.78 1.48 -9.51
N ARG A 67 -15.56 2.02 -9.60
CA ARG A 67 -14.41 1.29 -10.14
C ARG A 67 -13.89 0.35 -9.07
N VAL A 68 -13.76 -0.93 -9.43
CA VAL A 68 -13.10 -1.93 -8.59
C VAL A 68 -11.61 -1.61 -8.55
N PHE A 69 -11.10 -1.36 -7.36
CA PHE A 69 -9.67 -1.35 -7.08
C PHE A 69 -9.16 -2.80 -7.02
N ARG A 70 -7.99 -3.07 -7.59
CA ARG A 70 -7.26 -4.34 -7.47
C ARG A 70 -5.83 -4.00 -7.05
N SER A 71 -5.35 -4.60 -5.96
CA SER A 71 -4.02 -4.33 -5.44
C SER A 71 -2.95 -5.22 -6.07
N ALA A 72 -1.69 -4.82 -5.93
CA ALA A 72 -0.56 -5.73 -6.03
C ALA A 72 -0.57 -6.75 -4.86
N PRO A 73 0.29 -7.79 -4.86
CA PRO A 73 0.41 -8.71 -3.74
C PRO A 73 0.58 -8.02 -2.39
N ILE A 74 0.02 -8.60 -1.33
CA ILE A 74 0.18 -8.16 0.05
C ILE A 74 1.63 -8.43 0.47
N ALA A 75 2.38 -7.37 0.76
CA ALA A 75 3.74 -7.44 1.24
C ALA A 75 3.78 -7.69 2.76
N LYS A 76 2.97 -6.94 3.52
CA LYS A 76 2.89 -7.04 4.99
C LYS A 76 1.51 -6.64 5.51
N VAL A 77 1.15 -7.14 6.69
CA VAL A 77 -0.04 -6.71 7.45
C VAL A 77 0.44 -5.86 8.62
N LEU A 78 -0.11 -4.65 8.75
CA LEU A 78 0.24 -3.72 9.84
C LEU A 78 -0.67 -3.94 11.05
N ASP A 79 -1.96 -4.12 10.81
CA ASP A 79 -2.96 -4.43 11.83
C ASP A 79 -4.13 -5.23 11.22
N VAL A 80 -5.20 -5.46 11.99
CA VAL A 80 -6.38 -6.24 11.57
C VAL A 80 -7.05 -5.71 10.30
N PHE A 81 -6.98 -4.40 10.06
CA PHE A 81 -7.65 -3.70 8.97
C PHE A 81 -6.68 -3.02 8.01
N THR A 82 -5.39 -2.91 8.35
CA THR A 82 -4.40 -2.20 7.53
C THR A 82 -3.34 -3.16 7.00
N LEU A 83 -3.18 -3.16 5.67
CA LEU A 83 -2.16 -3.94 4.98
C LEU A 83 -1.37 -3.07 4.00
N VAL A 84 -0.14 -3.47 3.71
CA VAL A 84 0.73 -2.81 2.73
C VAL A 84 1.02 -3.77 1.59
N THR A 85 0.89 -3.25 0.39
CA THR A 85 1.08 -3.96 -0.88
C THR A 85 2.52 -3.82 -1.36
N SER A 86 2.94 -4.69 -2.28
CA SER A 86 4.31 -4.69 -2.80
C SER A 86 4.71 -3.42 -3.56
N ASP A 87 3.73 -2.66 -4.05
CA ASP A 87 3.91 -1.35 -4.68
C ASP A 87 3.86 -0.17 -3.69
N GLY A 88 3.85 -0.45 -2.38
CA GLY A 88 3.93 0.56 -1.32
C GLY A 88 2.61 1.30 -1.04
N ILE A 89 1.48 0.72 -1.43
CA ILE A 89 0.14 1.26 -1.14
C ILE A 89 -0.37 0.66 0.17
N ALA A 90 -0.76 1.52 1.11
CA ALA A 90 -1.50 1.13 2.30
C ALA A 90 -2.98 0.96 1.95
N VAL A 91 -3.55 -0.20 2.27
CA VAL A 91 -4.96 -0.50 2.06
C VAL A 91 -5.63 -0.65 3.42
N ILE A 92 -6.66 0.16 3.65
CA ILE A 92 -7.49 0.14 4.85
C ILE A 92 -8.79 -0.60 4.51
N LEU A 93 -8.99 -1.74 5.14
CA LEU A 93 -10.16 -2.59 5.01
C LEU A 93 -11.24 -2.12 5.97
N GLN A 94 -12.32 -1.59 5.42
CA GLN A 94 -13.47 -1.12 6.18
C GLN A 94 -14.63 -2.10 5.96
N GLY A 95 -15.36 -2.41 7.04
CA GLY A 95 -16.44 -3.38 6.99
C GLY A 95 -15.96 -4.83 6.91
N LEU A 96 -16.90 -5.73 6.61
CA LEU A 96 -16.64 -7.17 6.53
C LEU A 96 -16.22 -7.58 5.13
N MET A 97 -15.37 -8.60 5.05
CA MET A 97 -15.00 -9.23 3.78
C MET A 97 -16.22 -9.78 3.03
N ASN A 98 -16.30 -9.48 1.74
CA ASN A 98 -17.29 -10.02 0.81
C ASN A 98 -16.97 -11.48 0.48
N LYS A 99 -17.61 -12.39 1.21
CA LYS A 99 -17.35 -13.83 1.13
C LYS A 99 -17.66 -14.42 -0.25
N THR A 100 -18.75 -13.97 -0.88
CA THR A 100 -19.16 -14.46 -2.20
C THR A 100 -18.09 -14.17 -3.24
N ARG A 101 -17.60 -12.92 -3.30
CA ARG A 101 -16.54 -12.55 -4.26
C ARG A 101 -15.21 -13.22 -3.94
N THR A 102 -14.86 -13.40 -2.66
CA THR A 102 -13.68 -14.18 -2.27
C THR A 102 -13.78 -15.63 -2.78
N LEU A 103 -14.94 -16.27 -2.65
CA LEU A 103 -15.17 -17.62 -3.15
C LEU A 103 -15.10 -17.69 -4.68
N GLU A 104 -15.69 -16.74 -5.38
CA GLU A 104 -15.64 -16.63 -6.85
C GLU A 104 -14.19 -16.47 -7.36
N ASN A 105 -13.30 -15.86 -6.56
CA ASN A 105 -11.86 -15.79 -6.85
C ASN A 105 -11.10 -17.08 -6.50
N GLY A 106 -11.81 -18.15 -6.13
CA GLY A 106 -11.24 -19.47 -5.86
C GLY A 106 -10.53 -19.57 -4.52
N PHE A 107 -10.93 -18.76 -3.52
CA PHE A 107 -10.49 -18.96 -2.15
C PHE A 107 -11.46 -19.88 -1.41
N PRO A 108 -10.96 -20.87 -0.66
CA PRO A 108 -11.82 -21.80 0.04
C PRO A 108 -12.56 -21.09 1.17
N LEU A 109 -13.70 -21.69 1.48
CA LEU A 109 -14.57 -21.30 2.56
C LEU A 109 -13.84 -21.22 3.93
N GLU A 110 -12.81 -22.01 4.18
CA GLU A 110 -12.09 -21.98 5.46
C GLU A 110 -11.40 -20.63 5.75
N VAL A 111 -11.03 -19.87 4.70
CA VAL A 111 -10.45 -18.52 4.80
C VAL A 111 -11.42 -17.50 5.42
N TYR A 112 -12.73 -17.79 5.47
CA TYR A 112 -13.71 -16.92 6.14
C TYR A 112 -13.98 -17.28 7.61
N ARG A 113 -13.60 -18.49 8.06
CA ARG A 113 -13.95 -18.99 9.42
C ARG A 113 -12.95 -18.56 10.46
N VAL A 114 -11.68 -18.50 10.07
CA VAL A 114 -10.63 -17.94 10.89
C VAL A 114 -10.66 -16.45 10.60
N SER A 115 -10.98 -15.65 11.61
CA SER A 115 -10.63 -14.24 11.63
C SER A 115 -9.23 -14.12 11.01
N PHE A 116 -9.07 -13.41 9.89
CA PHE A 116 -7.80 -13.17 9.18
C PHE A 116 -6.67 -12.61 10.09
N ILE A 117 -7.01 -12.33 11.35
CA ILE A 117 -6.19 -11.89 12.48
C ILE A 117 -5.13 -12.91 12.92
N VAL A 118 -5.23 -14.20 12.58
CA VAL A 118 -4.32 -15.20 13.16
C VAL A 118 -3.36 -15.78 12.12
N SER A 119 -2.11 -15.32 12.24
CA SER A 119 -0.86 -15.98 11.82
C SER A 119 -0.32 -15.68 10.42
N PHE A 120 0.34 -14.53 10.26
CA PHE A 120 1.61 -14.50 9.53
C PHE A 120 2.73 -14.75 10.56
N ASN A 121 3.30 -15.96 10.55
CA ASN A 121 4.59 -16.26 11.17
C ASN A 121 5.58 -16.58 10.05
#